data_AF-A0A962MXP6-F1
#
_entry.id   AF-A0A962MXP6-F1
#
_cell.length_a   1.000
_cell.length_b   1.000
_cell.length_c   1.000
_cell.angle_alpha   90.00
_cell.angle_beta   90.00
_cell.angle_gamma   90.00
#
_symmetry.space_group_name_H-M   'P 1'
#
loop_
_entity.id
_entity.type
_entity.pdbx_description
1 polymer ?
#
loop_
_entity_poly.entity_id
_entity_poly.type
_entity_poly.pdbx_seq_one_letter_code
_entity_poly.pdbx_strand_id
1 'polypeptide(L)'
;STDLPSFQTLVDQAAPNSLLSPPAGVYAGPIVLDKPLDIDGRGEVTIDAGGHGSVIVLDTDNATLRGLHLTNTGSSHNDIDAGVQVRGNFNVIKDNRIDDCLFGIDMQQSNNNIVRRNHISSKPVELGLRGDAIRLWYSFDNTVEDNVAVDSRDIVVWYSHDNVIRRNRASGGRYSLHFMYSQYNLVEDNDFRGNSVGIFLMYSDSVVIRGNHISHAVGAAGVGIGFKETSDVDIIGNEILYCATGLHLDLSPFQPDTTNRVRDNLIAYNGIGIQFLNDWTGNVFEDNILKGNLTQVAVLGARTAKRNEWRNNHWDDYTGFDRDGDGIGDSAHEQYAYADRIWMDVPPARFFKGSPMLEVLDFLERLAPFTAPELMLRDPQPLLTAEFRPGAGRSAAIPGEDGQAPDAAPGSPAQPDAYDLLRRSLGRD
;
A
#
# COMPACT_ATOMS: atom_id res chain seq x y z
N SER A 1 -10.56 8.30 42.41
CA SER A 1 -9.22 8.45 41.82
C SER A 1 -8.29 7.55 42.59
N THR A 2 -7.98 6.37 42.07
CA THR A 2 -6.82 5.60 42.52
C THR A 2 -5.72 5.98 41.54
N ASP A 3 -4.84 6.88 41.96
CA ASP A 3 -3.77 7.40 41.10
C ASP A 3 -2.85 6.23 40.74
N LEU A 4 -2.75 5.94 39.44
CA LEU A 4 -1.89 4.88 38.92
C LEU A 4 -0.43 5.16 39.30
N PRO A 5 0.38 4.14 39.60
CA PRO A 5 1.80 4.33 39.86
C PRO A 5 2.49 4.95 38.63
N SER A 6 3.33 5.95 38.84
CA SER A 6 4.07 6.60 37.74
C SER A 6 5.08 5.62 37.12
N PHE A 7 5.00 5.43 35.80
CA PHE A 7 6.00 4.65 35.08
C PHE A 7 7.36 5.37 35.01
N GLN A 8 7.35 6.72 34.94
CA GLN A 8 8.56 7.54 34.89
C GLN A 8 9.48 7.27 36.09
N THR A 9 8.93 7.05 37.29
CA THR A 9 9.75 6.70 38.47
C THR A 9 10.55 5.41 38.28
N LEU A 10 10.02 4.42 37.55
CA LEU A 10 10.75 3.20 37.23
C LEU A 10 11.86 3.46 36.21
N VAL A 11 11.57 4.30 35.20
CA VAL A 11 12.54 4.74 34.20
C VAL A 11 13.70 5.47 34.86
N ASP A 12 13.42 6.44 35.74
CA ASP A 12 14.42 7.27 36.41
C ASP A 12 15.40 6.42 37.25
N GLN A 13 14.88 5.39 37.93
CA GLN A 13 15.66 4.48 38.77
C GLN A 13 16.50 3.46 37.98
N ALA A 14 16.12 3.15 36.74
CA ALA A 14 16.86 2.21 35.91
C ALA A 14 18.22 2.79 35.47
N ALA A 15 19.26 1.94 35.42
CA ALA A 15 20.55 2.37 34.89
C ALA A 15 20.48 2.50 33.35
N PRO A 16 21.23 3.43 32.73
CA PRO A 16 21.41 3.43 31.27
C PRO A 16 21.92 2.07 30.76
N ASN A 17 21.51 1.67 29.57
CA ASN A 17 21.80 0.39 28.91
C ASN A 17 21.36 -0.85 29.71
N SER A 18 20.42 -0.70 30.65
CA SER A 18 19.87 -1.83 31.40
C SER A 18 18.52 -2.29 30.83
N LEU A 19 18.07 -3.45 31.32
CA LEU A 19 16.72 -3.96 31.08
C LEU A 19 15.81 -3.57 32.24
N LEU A 20 14.79 -2.77 31.95
CA LEU A 20 13.65 -2.52 32.83
C LEU A 20 12.52 -3.50 32.49
N SER A 21 12.23 -4.42 33.40
CA SER A 21 11.07 -5.32 33.31
C SER A 21 10.12 -5.08 34.49
N PRO A 22 9.11 -4.21 34.33
CA PRO A 22 8.17 -3.89 35.39
C PRO A 22 7.31 -5.10 35.80
N PRO A 23 6.79 -5.12 37.04
CA PRO A 23 5.69 -6.00 37.41
C PRO A 23 4.47 -5.79 36.50
N ALA A 24 3.63 -6.82 36.34
CA ALA A 24 2.36 -6.70 35.64
C ALA A 24 1.48 -5.61 36.28
N GLY A 25 0.85 -4.78 35.46
CA GLY A 25 0.01 -3.69 35.96
C GLY A 25 -0.23 -2.55 34.98
N VAL A 26 -1.00 -1.57 35.45
CA VAL A 26 -1.29 -0.32 34.74
C VAL A 26 -0.55 0.81 35.43
N TYR A 27 0.14 1.63 34.64
CA TYR A 27 0.97 2.73 35.11
C TYR A 27 0.58 4.04 34.44
N ALA A 28 0.73 5.15 35.16
CA ALA A 28 0.57 6.48 34.60
C ALA A 28 1.81 6.85 33.76
N GLY A 29 1.56 7.21 32.50
CA GLY A 29 2.43 8.09 31.71
C GLY A 29 1.94 9.54 31.79
N PRO A 30 2.33 10.41 30.85
CA PRO A 30 3.39 10.24 29.83
C PRO A 30 4.77 9.89 30.42
N ILE A 31 5.65 9.35 29.59
CA ILE A 31 7.07 9.18 29.94
C ILE A 31 7.99 9.83 28.90
N VAL A 32 9.14 10.31 29.38
CA VAL A 32 10.28 10.70 28.54
C VAL A 32 11.40 9.71 28.81
N LEU A 33 11.85 9.03 27.75
CA LEU A 33 13.00 8.14 27.79
C LEU A 33 14.21 8.85 27.15
N ASP A 34 15.05 9.43 27.99
CA ASP A 34 16.20 10.27 27.62
C ASP A 34 17.56 9.55 27.70
N LYS A 35 17.54 8.26 28.02
CA LYS A 35 18.72 7.40 28.14
C LYS A 35 18.47 6.04 27.46
N PRO A 36 19.51 5.42 26.87
CA PRO A 36 19.39 4.09 26.29
C PRO A 36 18.86 3.11 27.35
N LEU A 37 17.76 2.44 27.06
CA LEU A 37 17.11 1.52 27.98
C LEU A 37 16.24 0.53 27.23
N ASP A 38 16.29 -0.73 27.63
CA ASP A 38 15.34 -1.74 27.15
C ASP A 38 14.17 -1.82 28.13
N ILE A 39 12.96 -1.55 27.66
CA ILE A 39 11.72 -1.69 28.42
C ILE A 39 10.98 -2.92 27.90
N ASP A 40 10.80 -3.92 28.77
CA ASP A 40 10.09 -5.17 28.46
C ASP A 40 8.85 -5.35 29.36
N GLY A 41 7.68 -5.08 28.78
CA GLY A 41 6.39 -5.24 29.44
C GLY A 41 5.87 -6.69 29.47
N ARG A 42 6.49 -7.62 28.73
CA ARG A 42 6.09 -9.05 28.65
C ARG A 42 4.61 -9.29 28.27
N GLY A 43 3.95 -8.30 27.68
CA GLY A 43 2.51 -8.32 27.37
C GLY A 43 1.59 -8.05 28.57
N GLU A 44 2.15 -7.71 29.74
CA GLU A 44 1.40 -7.57 31.00
C GLU A 44 1.44 -6.14 31.58
N VAL A 45 2.10 -5.20 30.88
CA VAL A 45 2.29 -3.82 31.33
C VAL A 45 1.54 -2.86 30.41
N THR A 46 0.66 -2.05 31.01
CA THR A 46 -0.02 -0.94 30.33
C THR A 46 0.53 0.40 30.82
N ILE A 47 0.83 1.31 29.89
CA ILE A 47 1.15 2.71 30.16
C ILE A 47 0.01 3.56 29.60
N ASP A 48 -0.69 4.25 30.50
CA ASP A 48 -1.86 5.08 30.20
C ASP A 48 -1.47 6.56 30.33
N ALA A 49 -1.59 7.34 29.25
CA ALA A 49 -1.25 8.76 29.24
C ALA A 49 -2.35 9.69 29.81
N GLY A 50 -3.47 9.12 30.29
CA GLY A 50 -4.51 9.86 30.99
C GLY A 50 -5.29 10.86 30.14
N GLY A 51 -5.25 10.73 28.80
CA GLY A 51 -5.88 11.66 27.87
C GLY A 51 -5.03 12.92 27.59
N HIS A 52 -3.73 12.89 27.87
CA HIS A 52 -2.84 14.04 27.73
C HIS A 52 -1.51 13.65 27.08
N GLY A 53 -1.10 14.38 26.04
CA GLY A 53 0.20 14.19 25.42
C GLY A 53 0.38 12.83 24.74
N SER A 54 1.63 12.50 24.44
CA SER A 54 2.03 11.17 23.96
C SER A 54 2.26 10.20 25.13
N VAL A 55 2.14 8.89 24.90
CA VAL A 55 2.44 7.90 25.96
C VAL A 55 3.93 7.85 26.26
N ILE A 56 4.76 7.76 25.21
CA ILE A 56 6.22 7.72 25.30
C ILE A 56 6.82 8.75 24.36
N VAL A 57 7.71 9.59 24.87
CA VAL A 57 8.69 10.34 24.07
C VAL A 57 10.03 9.64 24.20
N LEU A 58 10.46 8.99 23.11
CA LEU A 58 11.71 8.27 22.99
C LEU A 58 12.80 9.22 22.47
N ASP A 59 13.44 9.92 23.41
CA ASP A 59 14.44 10.97 23.18
C ASP A 59 15.85 10.45 23.44
N THR A 60 16.17 9.30 22.84
CA THR A 60 17.44 8.63 23.02
C THR A 60 17.74 7.70 21.85
N ASP A 61 19.00 7.29 21.74
CA ASP A 61 19.44 6.28 20.79
C ASP A 61 19.56 4.91 21.48
N ASN A 62 19.50 3.82 20.72
CA ASN A 62 19.76 2.45 21.19
C ASN A 62 18.86 1.98 22.35
N ALA A 63 17.58 2.34 22.32
CA ALA A 63 16.58 1.85 23.25
C ALA A 63 15.62 0.84 22.60
N THR A 64 15.09 -0.08 23.40
CA THR A 64 14.07 -1.04 22.96
C THR A 64 12.78 -0.84 23.75
N LEU A 65 11.65 -0.70 23.06
CA LEU A 65 10.32 -0.72 23.65
C LEU A 65 9.61 -2.00 23.19
N ARG A 66 9.32 -2.92 24.11
CA ARG A 66 8.67 -4.20 23.74
C ARG A 66 7.66 -4.75 24.73
N GLY A 67 6.64 -5.43 24.18
CA GLY A 67 5.63 -6.12 24.97
C GLY A 67 4.78 -5.19 25.82
N LEU A 68 4.60 -3.93 25.40
CA LEU A 68 3.84 -2.92 26.12
C LEU A 68 2.45 -2.75 25.50
N HIS A 69 1.49 -2.37 26.34
CA HIS A 69 0.24 -1.77 25.91
C HIS A 69 0.31 -0.26 26.18
N LEU A 70 0.25 0.55 25.12
CA LEU A 70 0.36 2.01 25.16
C LEU A 70 -0.98 2.61 24.77
N THR A 71 -1.58 3.43 25.64
CA THR A 71 -2.97 3.85 25.45
C THR A 71 -3.28 5.27 25.93
N ASN A 72 -4.42 5.78 25.47
CA ASN A 72 -5.11 6.96 26.00
C ASN A 72 -4.27 8.24 25.92
N THR A 73 -3.77 8.55 24.73
CA THR A 73 -3.08 9.82 24.45
C THR A 73 -4.04 11.01 24.55
N GLY A 74 -3.47 12.22 24.49
CA GLY A 74 -4.24 13.41 24.12
C GLY A 74 -4.78 13.37 22.69
N SER A 75 -5.29 14.51 22.23
CA SER A 75 -5.95 14.68 20.92
C SER A 75 -5.40 15.87 20.11
N SER A 76 -4.17 16.30 20.39
CA SER A 76 -3.53 17.40 19.67
C SER A 76 -2.90 16.92 18.36
N HIS A 77 -3.43 17.40 17.23
CA HIS A 77 -2.79 17.23 15.91
C HIS A 77 -1.54 18.11 15.74
N ASN A 78 -1.40 19.17 16.53
CA ASN A 78 -0.24 20.05 16.47
C ASN A 78 0.96 19.42 17.19
N ASP A 79 0.72 18.84 18.36
CA ASP A 79 1.77 18.21 19.18
C ASP A 79 2.02 16.75 18.79
N ILE A 80 1.19 16.20 17.89
CA ILE A 80 1.23 14.80 17.43
C ILE A 80 1.14 13.85 18.62
N ASP A 81 0.05 13.93 19.38
CA ASP A 81 -0.17 13.07 20.55
C ASP A 81 -0.18 11.58 20.14
N ALA A 82 0.94 10.89 20.38
CA ALA A 82 1.24 9.58 19.82
C ALA A 82 1.40 8.51 20.91
N GLY A 83 1.21 7.25 20.54
CA GLY A 83 1.64 6.12 21.37
C GLY A 83 3.15 6.17 21.64
N VAL A 84 3.94 6.41 20.60
CA VAL A 84 5.39 6.63 20.72
C VAL A 84 5.81 7.75 19.78
N GLN A 85 6.39 8.82 20.31
CA GLN A 85 7.20 9.77 19.54
C GLN A 85 8.65 9.32 19.58
N VAL A 86 9.29 9.14 18.44
CA VAL A 86 10.69 8.74 18.28
C VAL A 86 11.48 9.94 17.79
N ARG A 87 12.54 10.29 18.53
CA ARG A 87 13.45 11.42 18.22
C ARG A 87 14.92 11.01 18.14
N GLY A 88 15.21 9.73 18.36
CA GLY A 88 16.55 9.17 18.28
C GLY A 88 16.69 8.06 17.24
N ASN A 89 17.87 7.48 17.20
CA ASN A 89 18.33 6.54 16.19
C ASN A 89 18.57 5.15 16.78
N PHE A 90 18.62 4.13 15.92
CA PHE A 90 18.96 2.75 16.33
C PHE A 90 18.03 2.17 17.40
N ASN A 91 16.80 2.68 17.49
CA ASN A 91 15.79 2.21 18.44
C ASN A 91 14.99 1.05 17.85
N VAL A 92 14.45 0.21 18.73
CA VAL A 92 13.59 -0.92 18.37
C VAL A 92 12.26 -0.81 19.09
N ILE A 93 11.20 -0.51 18.35
CA ILE A 93 9.83 -0.46 18.85
C ILE A 93 9.12 -1.70 18.32
N LYS A 94 8.94 -2.73 19.17
CA LYS A 94 8.40 -4.01 18.72
C LYS A 94 7.42 -4.70 19.65
N ASP A 95 6.55 -5.52 19.09
CA ASP A 95 5.67 -6.40 19.88
C ASP A 95 4.76 -5.61 20.85
N ASN A 96 4.36 -4.39 20.49
CA ASN A 96 3.51 -3.53 21.32
C ASN A 96 2.07 -3.47 20.80
N ARG A 97 1.12 -3.25 21.71
CA ARG A 97 -0.27 -2.88 21.40
C ARG A 97 -0.43 -1.38 21.65
N ILE A 98 -0.87 -0.65 20.63
CA ILE A 98 -1.04 0.80 20.66
C ILE A 98 -2.47 1.13 20.22
N ASP A 99 -3.32 1.57 21.14
CA ASP A 99 -4.73 1.86 20.88
C ASP A 99 -5.25 3.02 21.72
N ASP A 100 -6.38 3.60 21.31
CA ASP A 100 -6.86 4.87 21.87
C ASP A 100 -5.76 5.96 21.87
N CYS A 101 -4.89 5.92 20.86
CA CYS A 101 -3.88 6.93 20.58
C CYS A 101 -4.29 7.73 19.35
N LEU A 102 -4.11 9.05 19.34
CA LEU A 102 -4.43 9.85 18.14
C LEU A 102 -3.52 9.42 16.99
N PHE A 103 -2.20 9.44 17.23
CA PHE A 103 -1.17 8.88 16.35
C PHE A 103 -0.58 7.60 16.97
N GLY A 104 -0.14 6.66 16.16
CA GLY A 104 0.50 5.43 16.65
C GLY A 104 1.98 5.65 17.01
N ILE A 105 2.85 5.46 16.02
CA ILE A 105 4.29 5.67 16.13
C ILE A 105 4.68 6.81 15.19
N ASP A 106 5.19 7.89 15.74
CA ASP A 106 5.64 9.06 15.00
C ASP A 106 7.15 9.21 15.11
N MET A 107 7.85 9.17 13.97
CA MET A 107 9.29 9.25 13.86
C MET A 107 9.68 10.61 13.30
N GLN A 108 10.42 11.39 14.09
CA GLN A 108 10.83 12.73 13.75
C GLN A 108 12.35 12.77 13.66
N GLN A 109 12.88 12.94 12.44
CA GLN A 109 14.32 13.02 12.19
C GLN A 109 15.10 11.83 12.78
N SER A 110 14.52 10.64 12.66
CA SER A 110 14.94 9.44 13.38
C SER A 110 15.37 8.37 12.38
N ASN A 111 16.63 7.94 12.47
CA ASN A 111 17.24 7.07 11.47
C ASN A 111 17.62 5.69 12.02
N ASN A 112 17.73 4.70 11.13
CA ASN A 112 18.19 3.36 11.48
C ASN A 112 17.36 2.65 12.57
N ASN A 113 16.08 3.00 12.70
CA ASN A 113 15.18 2.40 13.68
C ASN A 113 14.42 1.21 13.09
N ILE A 114 13.94 0.35 13.98
CA ILE A 114 13.11 -0.80 13.64
C ILE A 114 11.74 -0.66 14.32
N VAL A 115 10.68 -0.58 13.51
CA VAL A 115 9.28 -0.61 13.96
C VAL A 115 8.69 -1.93 13.52
N ARG A 116 8.44 -2.84 14.47
CA ARG A 116 8.11 -4.24 14.13
C ARG A 116 7.04 -4.92 14.95
N ARG A 117 6.12 -5.65 14.31
CA ARG A 117 5.11 -6.47 15.00
C ARG A 117 4.31 -5.68 16.04
N ASN A 118 4.05 -4.40 15.77
CA ASN A 118 3.15 -3.61 16.59
C ASN A 118 1.73 -3.73 16.05
N HIS A 119 0.74 -3.75 16.94
CA HIS A 119 -0.67 -3.64 16.59
C HIS A 119 -1.16 -2.25 16.96
N ILE A 120 -1.56 -1.47 15.95
CA ILE A 120 -1.78 -0.02 16.06
C ILE A 120 -3.20 0.31 15.60
N SER A 121 -3.95 1.00 16.44
CA SER A 121 -5.24 1.59 16.10
C SER A 121 -5.40 3.00 16.67
N SER A 122 -6.10 3.87 15.93
CA SER A 122 -6.32 5.24 16.37
C SER A 122 -7.47 5.35 17.37
N LYS A 123 -7.72 6.56 17.88
CA LYS A 123 -8.92 6.89 18.65
C LYS A 123 -10.20 6.61 17.84
N PRO A 124 -11.34 6.29 18.49
CA PRO A 124 -12.61 6.00 17.82
C PRO A 124 -13.30 7.29 17.32
N VAL A 125 -12.64 8.00 16.42
CA VAL A 125 -13.13 9.22 15.76
C VAL A 125 -13.28 8.99 14.25
N GLU A 126 -13.97 9.92 13.58
CA GLU A 126 -14.14 9.91 12.12
C GLU A 126 -12.80 9.82 11.39
N LEU A 127 -12.77 9.16 10.23
CA LEU A 127 -11.54 8.84 9.49
C LEU A 127 -10.64 10.06 9.24
N GLY A 128 -11.23 11.21 8.91
CA GLY A 128 -10.47 12.45 8.66
C GLY A 128 -9.82 13.06 9.91
N LEU A 129 -10.31 12.70 11.10
CA LEU A 129 -9.82 13.18 12.39
C LEU A 129 -8.81 12.22 13.03
N ARG A 130 -8.75 10.96 12.59
CA ARG A 130 -7.75 9.99 13.04
C ARG A 130 -6.33 10.48 12.70
N GLY A 131 -5.36 10.13 13.54
CA GLY A 131 -3.95 10.31 13.24
C GLY A 131 -3.39 9.13 12.44
N ASP A 132 -2.14 9.28 12.04
CA ASP A 132 -1.40 8.28 11.27
C ASP A 132 -0.95 7.13 12.20
N ALA A 133 -1.02 5.88 11.71
CA ALA A 133 -0.58 4.71 12.48
C ALA A 133 0.93 4.70 12.65
N ILE A 134 1.66 4.91 11.55
CA ILE A 134 3.11 4.99 11.51
C ILE A 134 3.46 6.16 10.62
N ARG A 135 4.29 7.06 11.12
CA ARG A 135 4.67 8.29 10.43
C ARG A 135 6.18 8.45 10.44
N LEU A 136 6.77 8.53 9.26
CA LEU A 136 8.19 8.85 9.05
C LEU A 136 8.30 10.28 8.54
N TRP A 137 8.98 11.14 9.28
CA TRP A 137 9.23 12.53 8.90
C TRP A 137 10.74 12.80 8.93
N TYR A 138 11.34 13.10 7.78
CA TYR A 138 12.80 13.25 7.62
C TYR A 138 13.59 12.09 8.25
N SER A 139 13.10 10.86 8.08
CA SER A 139 13.58 9.67 8.77
C SER A 139 14.10 8.67 7.75
N PHE A 140 15.36 8.25 7.91
CA PHE A 140 16.12 7.51 6.89
C PHE A 140 16.58 6.14 7.38
N ASP A 141 16.81 5.22 6.45
CA ASP A 141 17.38 3.90 6.75
C ASP A 141 16.58 3.08 7.78
N ASN A 142 15.27 3.32 7.89
CA ASN A 142 14.42 2.63 8.87
C ASN A 142 13.77 1.38 8.28
N THR A 143 13.48 0.42 9.15
CA THR A 143 12.71 -0.78 8.80
C THR A 143 11.36 -0.76 9.51
N VAL A 144 10.29 -0.72 8.72
CA VAL A 144 8.89 -0.84 9.18
C VAL A 144 8.36 -2.20 8.71
N GLU A 145 8.31 -3.18 9.61
CA GLU A 145 7.99 -4.56 9.22
C GLU A 145 7.00 -5.29 10.09
N ASP A 146 6.20 -6.17 9.49
CA ASP A 146 5.31 -7.10 10.21
C ASP A 146 4.29 -6.40 11.14
N ASN A 147 4.00 -5.11 10.94
CA ASN A 147 3.04 -4.36 11.76
C ASN A 147 1.61 -4.55 11.26
N VAL A 148 0.64 -4.36 12.16
CA VAL A 148 -0.79 -4.37 11.85
C VAL A 148 -1.37 -3.00 12.21
N ALA A 149 -1.79 -2.24 11.20
CA ALA A 149 -2.46 -0.95 11.35
C ALA A 149 -3.95 -1.09 11.00
N VAL A 150 -4.82 -0.93 12.01
CA VAL A 150 -6.27 -1.02 11.82
C VAL A 150 -6.92 0.27 12.29
N ASP A 151 -7.97 0.71 11.60
CA ASP A 151 -8.75 1.87 12.01
C ASP A 151 -7.90 3.11 12.37
N SER A 152 -6.87 3.34 11.57
CA SER A 152 -5.99 4.52 11.63
C SER A 152 -6.09 5.30 10.32
N ARG A 153 -5.56 6.51 10.25
CA ARG A 153 -5.64 7.31 9.03
C ARG A 153 -4.73 6.75 7.93
N ASP A 154 -3.42 6.87 8.11
CA ASP A 154 -2.43 6.46 7.11
C ASP A 154 -1.23 5.74 7.76
N ILE A 155 -0.47 4.98 6.96
CA ILE A 155 0.99 4.85 7.15
C ILE A 155 1.63 5.86 6.20
N VAL A 156 2.51 6.73 6.70
CA VAL A 156 3.00 7.87 5.94
C VAL A 156 4.52 8.01 5.97
N VAL A 157 5.10 8.33 4.82
CA VAL A 157 6.54 8.52 4.59
C VAL A 157 6.75 9.89 3.95
N TRP A 158 7.25 10.85 4.73
CA TRP A 158 7.43 12.24 4.34
C TRP A 158 8.90 12.64 4.35
N TYR A 159 9.39 13.22 3.26
CA TYR A 159 10.77 13.71 3.14
C TYR A 159 11.81 12.67 3.55
N SER A 160 11.56 11.40 3.24
CA SER A 160 12.28 10.26 3.81
C SER A 160 12.82 9.35 2.71
N HIS A 161 13.97 8.72 2.94
CA HIS A 161 14.65 7.89 1.95
C HIS A 161 15.29 6.63 2.55
N ASP A 162 15.58 5.66 1.68
CA ASP A 162 16.24 4.39 2.01
C ASP A 162 15.52 3.59 3.12
N ASN A 163 14.21 3.74 3.25
CA ASN A 163 13.42 2.94 4.20
C ASN A 163 12.89 1.66 3.55
N VAL A 164 12.77 0.62 4.38
CA VAL A 164 12.15 -0.66 4.00
C VAL A 164 10.80 -0.79 4.71
N ILE A 165 9.72 -0.88 3.94
CA ILE A 165 8.35 -1.08 4.43
C ILE A 165 7.85 -2.42 3.92
N ARG A 166 7.81 -3.43 4.79
CA ARG A 166 7.54 -4.80 4.36
C ARG A 166 6.64 -5.64 5.26
N ARG A 167 5.85 -6.53 4.66
CA ARG A 167 4.98 -7.48 5.39
C ARG A 167 4.04 -6.81 6.40
N ASN A 168 3.69 -5.55 6.21
CA ASN A 168 2.72 -4.87 7.04
C ASN A 168 1.30 -5.16 6.54
N ARG A 169 0.35 -5.19 7.47
CA ARG A 169 -1.08 -5.24 7.16
C ARG A 169 -1.73 -3.93 7.52
N ALA A 170 -2.55 -3.38 6.62
CA ALA A 170 -3.35 -2.20 6.91
C ALA A 170 -4.79 -2.33 6.41
N SER A 171 -5.77 -1.92 7.21
CA SER A 171 -7.20 -1.95 6.86
C SER A 171 -8.04 -0.92 7.61
N GLY A 172 -9.15 -0.48 7.00
CA GLY A 172 -10.09 0.47 7.62
C GLY A 172 -9.58 1.91 7.70
N GLY A 173 -8.51 2.22 6.98
CA GLY A 173 -7.90 3.54 6.90
C GLY A 173 -8.11 4.25 5.56
N ARG A 174 -7.44 5.39 5.41
CA ARG A 174 -7.49 6.23 4.21
C ARG A 174 -6.42 5.77 3.22
N TYR A 175 -5.15 6.05 3.48
CA TYR A 175 -4.03 5.54 2.69
C TYR A 175 -3.34 4.39 3.43
N SER A 176 -3.31 3.21 2.83
CA SER A 176 -2.55 2.10 3.44
C SER A 176 -1.07 2.42 3.51
N LEU A 177 -0.54 3.11 2.49
CA LEU A 177 0.78 3.71 2.48
C LEU A 177 0.79 4.99 1.64
N HIS A 178 1.31 6.08 2.19
CA HIS A 178 1.32 7.40 1.57
C HIS A 178 2.75 7.97 1.57
N PHE A 179 3.28 8.25 0.38
CA PHE A 179 4.55 8.95 0.23
C PHE A 179 4.34 10.40 -0.18
N MET A 180 5.11 11.30 0.45
CA MET A 180 5.28 12.69 0.01
C MET A 180 6.77 13.03 -0.02
N TYR A 181 7.25 13.50 -1.17
CA TYR A 181 8.63 14.01 -1.30
C TYR A 181 9.71 13.03 -0.84
N SER A 182 9.57 11.73 -1.15
CA SER A 182 10.40 10.66 -0.59
C SER A 182 11.04 9.81 -1.69
N GLN A 183 12.21 9.24 -1.44
CA GLN A 183 13.02 8.61 -2.49
C GLN A 183 13.67 7.29 -2.07
N TYR A 184 14.00 6.39 -3.01
CA TYR A 184 14.78 5.17 -2.75
C TYR A 184 14.19 4.22 -1.69
N ASN A 185 12.88 4.27 -1.47
CA ASN A 185 12.22 3.41 -0.50
C ASN A 185 11.82 2.08 -1.15
N LEU A 186 11.85 1.00 -0.38
CA LEU A 186 11.40 -0.33 -0.76
C LEU A 186 10.07 -0.66 -0.08
N VAL A 187 9.06 -1.01 -0.87
CA VAL A 187 7.74 -1.44 -0.40
C VAL A 187 7.50 -2.87 -0.88
N GLU A 188 7.60 -3.84 0.02
CA GLU A 188 7.54 -5.27 -0.36
C GLU A 188 6.60 -6.14 0.49
N ASP A 189 5.88 -7.04 -0.18
CA ASP A 189 5.08 -8.09 0.46
C ASP A 189 4.06 -7.58 1.50
N ASN A 190 3.53 -6.37 1.35
CA ASN A 190 2.50 -5.82 2.23
C ASN A 190 1.09 -6.28 1.82
N ASP A 191 0.17 -6.32 2.80
CA ASP A 191 -1.20 -6.77 2.66
C ASP A 191 -2.18 -5.64 3.04
N PHE A 192 -2.69 -4.95 2.03
CA PHE A 192 -3.52 -3.75 2.18
C PHE A 192 -4.94 -4.00 1.68
N ARG A 193 -5.92 -4.00 2.59
CA ARG A 193 -7.30 -4.38 2.27
C ARG A 193 -8.32 -3.40 2.83
N GLY A 194 -9.28 -3.00 2.00
CA GLY A 194 -10.44 -2.22 2.45
C GLY A 194 -10.11 -0.82 2.95
N ASN A 195 -9.02 -0.23 2.48
CA ASN A 195 -8.70 1.19 2.71
C ASN A 195 -9.25 2.04 1.55
N SER A 196 -9.30 3.37 1.70
CA SER A 196 -9.73 4.23 0.59
C SER A 196 -8.74 4.22 -0.58
N VAL A 197 -7.46 4.03 -0.25
CA VAL A 197 -6.34 3.93 -1.18
C VAL A 197 -5.35 2.87 -0.67
N GLY A 198 -4.83 2.03 -1.58
CA GLY A 198 -3.73 1.12 -1.29
C GLY A 198 -2.44 1.89 -1.03
N ILE A 199 -1.69 2.16 -2.10
CA ILE A 199 -0.44 2.93 -2.04
C ILE A 199 -0.60 4.21 -2.87
N PHE A 200 -0.12 5.34 -2.37
CA PHE A 200 -0.07 6.57 -3.17
C PHE A 200 1.30 7.23 -3.07
N LEU A 201 1.92 7.45 -4.23
CA LEU A 201 3.16 8.20 -4.38
C LEU A 201 2.85 9.62 -4.83
N MET A 202 3.28 10.60 -4.06
CA MET A 202 3.19 12.01 -4.44
C MET A 202 4.58 12.64 -4.38
N TYR A 203 5.04 13.19 -5.50
CA TYR A 203 6.33 13.89 -5.61
C TYR A 203 7.50 13.04 -5.12
N SER A 204 7.42 11.72 -5.30
CA SER A 204 8.33 10.75 -4.74
C SER A 204 8.93 9.95 -5.90
N ASP A 205 10.21 9.58 -5.84
CA ASP A 205 10.92 9.02 -6.99
C ASP A 205 11.79 7.82 -6.60
N SER A 206 12.14 6.98 -7.57
CA SER A 206 13.03 5.82 -7.36
C SER A 206 12.54 4.88 -6.26
N VAL A 207 11.21 4.72 -6.13
CA VAL A 207 10.58 3.79 -5.18
C VAL A 207 10.33 2.46 -5.88
N VAL A 208 10.66 1.37 -5.19
CA VAL A 208 10.38 0.00 -5.65
C VAL A 208 9.18 -0.54 -4.88
N ILE A 209 8.09 -0.87 -5.58
CA ILE A 209 6.88 -1.46 -5.03
C ILE A 209 6.73 -2.87 -5.61
N ARG A 210 6.97 -3.90 -4.79
CA ARG A 210 6.96 -5.29 -5.28
C ARG A 210 6.23 -6.30 -4.40
N GLY A 211 5.54 -7.26 -5.03
CA GLY A 211 4.93 -8.39 -4.31
C GLY A 211 3.81 -8.01 -3.33
N ASN A 212 3.26 -6.79 -3.41
CA ASN A 212 2.22 -6.35 -2.50
C ASN A 212 0.84 -6.86 -2.95
N HIS A 213 -0.01 -7.19 -1.98
CA HIS A 213 -1.41 -7.50 -2.22
C HIS A 213 -2.28 -6.32 -1.78
N ILE A 214 -2.97 -5.71 -2.75
CA ILE A 214 -3.84 -4.55 -2.56
C ILE A 214 -5.22 -4.92 -3.04
N SER A 215 -6.22 -4.84 -2.15
CA SER A 215 -7.58 -5.11 -2.56
C SER A 215 -8.64 -4.25 -1.90
N HIS A 216 -9.77 -4.13 -2.61
CA HIS A 216 -10.95 -3.39 -2.14
C HIS A 216 -10.63 -1.93 -1.79
N ALA A 217 -9.76 -1.28 -2.58
CA ALA A 217 -9.60 0.16 -2.49
C ALA A 217 -10.82 0.85 -3.13
N VAL A 218 -11.79 1.20 -2.28
CA VAL A 218 -13.10 1.73 -2.68
C VAL A 218 -13.39 3.07 -2.02
N GLY A 219 -14.44 3.77 -2.47
CA GLY A 219 -14.84 5.08 -1.95
C GLY A 219 -14.46 6.23 -2.89
N ALA A 220 -14.41 7.46 -2.36
CA ALA A 220 -14.27 8.67 -3.18
C ALA A 220 -12.95 8.73 -3.97
N ALA A 221 -11.86 8.15 -3.44
CA ALA A 221 -10.60 7.99 -4.17
C ALA A 221 -10.54 6.64 -4.89
N GLY A 222 -10.65 5.54 -4.13
CA GLY A 222 -10.80 4.18 -4.67
C GLY A 222 -9.62 3.71 -5.54
N VAL A 223 -8.38 4.01 -5.14
CA VAL A 223 -7.18 3.73 -5.93
C VAL A 223 -6.34 2.61 -5.32
N GLY A 224 -5.95 1.61 -6.11
CA GLY A 224 -5.01 0.57 -5.71
C GLY A 224 -3.61 1.13 -5.51
N ILE A 225 -2.94 1.54 -6.60
CA ILE A 225 -1.67 2.29 -6.56
C ILE A 225 -1.81 3.58 -7.36
N GLY A 226 -1.52 4.71 -6.74
CA GLY A 226 -1.62 6.04 -7.34
C GLY A 226 -0.28 6.74 -7.45
N PHE A 227 -0.13 7.54 -8.50
CA PHE A 227 1.04 8.36 -8.78
C PHE A 227 0.60 9.80 -9.00
N LYS A 228 1.34 10.73 -8.40
CA LYS A 228 1.27 12.16 -8.70
C LYS A 228 2.68 12.71 -8.80
N GLU A 229 3.04 13.15 -9.99
CA GLU A 229 4.36 13.72 -10.29
C GLU A 229 5.50 12.84 -9.73
N THR A 230 5.45 11.54 -10.03
CA THR A 230 6.34 10.50 -9.47
C THR A 230 7.10 9.80 -10.60
N SER A 231 8.40 9.64 -10.43
CA SER A 231 9.33 9.24 -11.50
C SER A 231 10.25 8.10 -11.10
N ASP A 232 10.76 7.38 -12.11
CA ASP A 232 11.71 6.28 -11.97
C ASP A 232 11.27 5.17 -10.99
N VAL A 233 9.97 4.85 -10.96
CA VAL A 233 9.45 3.81 -10.06
C VAL A 233 9.36 2.45 -10.72
N ASP A 234 9.55 1.42 -9.92
CA ASP A 234 9.40 0.02 -10.31
C ASP A 234 8.21 -0.62 -9.59
N ILE A 235 7.18 -1.00 -10.35
CA ILE A 235 5.96 -1.64 -9.85
C ILE A 235 5.97 -3.08 -10.35
N ILE A 236 6.32 -4.03 -9.48
CA ILE A 236 6.69 -5.38 -9.89
C ILE A 236 5.89 -6.46 -9.15
N GLY A 237 5.20 -7.34 -9.85
CA GLY A 237 4.67 -8.56 -9.20
C GLY A 237 3.60 -8.30 -8.15
N ASN A 238 2.91 -7.16 -8.19
CA ASN A 238 1.85 -6.82 -7.24
C ASN A 238 0.50 -7.40 -7.69
N GLU A 239 -0.36 -7.70 -6.71
CA GLU A 239 -1.75 -8.08 -6.93
C GLU A 239 -2.65 -6.87 -6.58
N ILE A 240 -3.34 -6.33 -7.58
CA ILE A 240 -4.20 -5.14 -7.43
C ILE A 240 -5.62 -5.52 -7.84
N LEU A 241 -6.46 -5.78 -6.84
CA LEU A 241 -7.73 -6.49 -7.01
C LEU A 241 -8.93 -5.68 -6.50
N TYR A 242 -10.05 -5.72 -7.22
CA TYR A 242 -11.33 -5.16 -6.73
C TYR A 242 -11.27 -3.69 -6.28
N CYS A 243 -10.39 -2.89 -6.87
CA CYS A 243 -10.30 -1.46 -6.63
C CYS A 243 -11.21 -0.70 -7.61
N ALA A 244 -11.64 0.52 -7.25
CA ALA A 244 -12.38 1.34 -8.23
C ALA A 244 -11.48 1.69 -9.42
N THR A 245 -10.22 1.97 -9.16
CA THR A 245 -9.12 2.12 -10.11
C THR A 245 -7.92 1.31 -9.62
N GLY A 246 -7.36 0.42 -10.44
CA GLY A 246 -6.17 -0.37 -10.10
C GLY A 246 -4.94 0.51 -9.99
N LEU A 247 -4.47 1.04 -11.13
CA LEU A 247 -3.39 2.03 -11.22
C LEU A 247 -3.95 3.39 -11.62
N HIS A 248 -3.53 4.46 -10.94
CA HIS A 248 -3.88 5.84 -11.28
C HIS A 248 -2.64 6.69 -11.51
N LEU A 249 -2.45 7.24 -12.70
CA LEU A 249 -1.28 8.02 -13.08
C LEU A 249 -1.62 9.49 -13.35
N ASP A 250 -1.00 10.39 -12.59
CA ASP A 250 -1.02 11.83 -12.79
C ASP A 250 0.40 12.38 -13.05
N LEU A 251 0.63 12.91 -14.26
CA LEU A 251 1.88 13.56 -14.70
C LEU A 251 3.16 12.79 -14.30
N SER A 252 3.16 11.48 -14.49
CA SER A 252 4.19 10.57 -14.01
C SER A 252 4.72 9.72 -15.18
N PRO A 253 6.05 9.66 -15.43
CA PRO A 253 7.14 10.32 -14.71
C PRO A 253 7.19 11.85 -14.85
N PHE A 254 7.58 12.55 -13.79
CA PHE A 254 7.71 14.02 -13.81
C PHE A 254 9.13 14.48 -14.15
N GLN A 255 10.14 13.78 -13.63
CA GLN A 255 11.54 14.10 -13.90
C GLN A 255 11.91 13.77 -15.36
N PRO A 256 12.59 14.69 -16.09
CA PRO A 256 13.05 14.43 -17.45
C PRO A 256 13.93 13.18 -17.53
N ASP A 257 13.86 12.48 -18.66
CA ASP A 257 14.71 11.32 -18.98
C ASP A 257 14.59 10.12 -18.00
N THR A 258 13.50 10.07 -17.22
CA THR A 258 13.18 8.93 -16.36
C THR A 258 12.06 8.08 -16.95
N THR A 259 11.88 6.86 -16.41
CA THR A 259 10.85 5.93 -16.88
C THR A 259 10.23 5.20 -15.71
N ASN A 260 8.90 5.15 -15.66
CA ASN A 260 8.19 4.30 -14.72
C ASN A 260 7.97 2.92 -15.35
N ARG A 261 8.29 1.87 -14.62
CA ARG A 261 8.28 0.48 -15.11
C ARG A 261 7.24 -0.30 -14.33
N VAL A 262 6.22 -0.77 -15.04
CA VAL A 262 5.11 -1.54 -14.48
C VAL A 262 5.16 -2.92 -15.11
N ARG A 263 5.60 -3.91 -14.33
CA ARG A 263 5.84 -5.25 -14.85
C ARG A 263 5.39 -6.39 -13.95
N ASP A 264 5.05 -7.51 -14.57
CA ASP A 264 4.69 -8.74 -13.86
C ASP A 264 3.50 -8.58 -12.89
N ASN A 265 2.67 -7.53 -13.00
CA ASN A 265 1.58 -7.30 -12.04
C ASN A 265 0.29 -8.01 -12.46
N LEU A 266 -0.49 -8.45 -11.48
CA LEU A 266 -1.89 -8.82 -11.67
C LEU A 266 -2.79 -7.64 -11.36
N ILE A 267 -3.41 -7.08 -12.40
CA ILE A 267 -4.35 -5.96 -12.29
C ILE A 267 -5.72 -6.48 -12.69
N ALA A 268 -6.52 -6.91 -11.72
CA ALA A 268 -7.72 -7.68 -11.99
C ALA A 268 -8.96 -7.26 -11.22
N TYR A 269 -10.13 -7.44 -11.84
CA TYR A 269 -11.44 -7.17 -11.25
C TYR A 269 -11.64 -5.73 -10.76
N ASN A 270 -10.91 -4.77 -11.33
CA ASN A 270 -11.04 -3.37 -11.00
C ASN A 270 -12.13 -2.70 -11.85
N GLY A 271 -12.68 -1.58 -11.36
CA GLY A 271 -13.57 -0.75 -12.18
C GLY A 271 -12.84 -0.20 -13.41
N ILE A 272 -11.62 0.28 -13.21
CA ILE A 272 -10.66 0.61 -14.28
C ILE A 272 -9.33 -0.04 -13.91
N GLY A 273 -8.72 -0.82 -14.80
CA GLY A 273 -7.42 -1.44 -14.56
C GLY A 273 -6.33 -0.38 -14.40
N ILE A 274 -6.13 0.44 -15.42
CA ILE A 274 -5.15 1.54 -15.45
C ILE A 274 -5.85 2.82 -15.91
N GLN A 275 -5.76 3.87 -15.11
CA GLN A 275 -6.30 5.19 -15.42
C GLN A 275 -5.19 6.22 -15.49
N PHE A 276 -5.15 6.97 -16.58
CA PHE A 276 -4.33 8.16 -16.69
C PHE A 276 -5.20 9.40 -16.54
N LEU A 277 -4.71 10.40 -15.82
CA LEU A 277 -5.35 11.71 -15.76
C LEU A 277 -5.21 12.47 -17.09
N ASN A 278 -4.14 12.20 -17.86
CA ASN A 278 -3.83 12.87 -19.11
C ASN A 278 -2.99 11.94 -20.04
N ASP A 279 -2.61 12.38 -21.24
CA ASP A 279 -1.82 11.58 -22.21
C ASP A 279 -0.31 11.56 -21.93
N TRP A 280 0.09 11.58 -20.65
CA TRP A 280 1.49 11.58 -20.27
C TRP A 280 2.25 10.37 -20.84
N THR A 281 3.55 10.56 -21.06
CA THR A 281 4.47 9.58 -21.67
C THR A 281 5.50 9.11 -20.63
N GLY A 282 6.37 8.18 -20.99
CA GLY A 282 7.48 7.72 -20.14
C GLY A 282 7.13 6.57 -19.20
N ASN A 283 6.02 5.86 -19.47
CA ASN A 283 5.67 4.64 -18.75
C ASN A 283 5.82 3.42 -19.66
N VAL A 284 6.31 2.33 -19.08
CA VAL A 284 6.48 1.03 -19.72
C VAL A 284 5.61 0.02 -18.99
N PHE A 285 4.65 -0.57 -19.71
CA PHE A 285 3.78 -1.64 -19.21
C PHE A 285 4.15 -2.93 -19.93
N GLU A 286 4.79 -3.84 -19.20
CA GLU A 286 5.26 -5.12 -19.74
C GLU A 286 4.85 -6.31 -18.87
N ASP A 287 4.51 -7.45 -19.48
CA ASP A 287 4.29 -8.71 -18.75
C ASP A 287 3.22 -8.63 -17.64
N ASN A 288 2.29 -7.67 -17.72
CA ASN A 288 1.18 -7.56 -16.78
C ASN A 288 -0.02 -8.39 -17.22
N ILE A 289 -0.80 -8.83 -16.25
CA ILE A 289 -2.06 -9.54 -16.47
C ILE A 289 -3.21 -8.60 -16.16
N LEU A 290 -3.90 -8.13 -17.21
CA LEU A 290 -5.12 -7.33 -17.11
C LEU A 290 -6.33 -8.22 -17.32
N LYS A 291 -7.08 -8.47 -16.25
CA LYS A 291 -8.15 -9.49 -16.27
C LYS A 291 -9.39 -9.08 -15.49
N GLY A 292 -10.56 -9.19 -16.11
CA GLY A 292 -11.85 -8.96 -15.50
C GLY A 292 -12.06 -7.51 -15.05
N ASN A 293 -11.23 -6.58 -15.52
CA ASN A 293 -11.47 -5.16 -15.27
C ASN A 293 -12.66 -4.71 -16.11
N LEU A 294 -13.53 -3.87 -15.56
CA LEU A 294 -14.65 -3.37 -16.37
C LEU A 294 -14.12 -2.55 -17.55
N THR A 295 -13.08 -1.76 -17.35
CA THR A 295 -12.32 -1.06 -18.41
C THR A 295 -10.85 -1.36 -18.20
N GLN A 296 -10.14 -1.87 -19.21
CA GLN A 296 -8.70 -2.15 -19.08
C GLN A 296 -7.91 -0.87 -18.84
N VAL A 297 -7.92 0.04 -19.82
CA VAL A 297 -7.22 1.33 -19.73
C VAL A 297 -8.16 2.49 -20.04
N ALA A 298 -8.06 3.56 -19.26
CA ALA A 298 -8.79 4.81 -19.49
C ALA A 298 -7.84 6.01 -19.41
N VAL A 299 -8.11 7.04 -20.20
CA VAL A 299 -7.44 8.34 -20.11
C VAL A 299 -8.53 9.40 -20.01
N LEU A 300 -8.44 10.27 -19.00
CA LEU A 300 -9.45 11.32 -18.84
C LEU A 300 -9.29 12.41 -19.91
N GLY A 301 -10.42 13.03 -20.28
CA GLY A 301 -10.45 14.16 -21.21
C GLY A 301 -10.31 13.81 -22.70
N ALA A 302 -10.80 12.65 -23.13
CA ALA A 302 -10.80 12.18 -24.53
C ALA A 302 -9.40 12.18 -25.16
N ARG A 303 -8.42 11.64 -24.43
CA ARG A 303 -7.02 11.50 -24.87
C ARG A 303 -6.63 10.02 -24.98
N THR A 304 -5.38 9.76 -25.34
CA THR A 304 -4.87 8.39 -25.57
C THR A 304 -3.65 8.07 -24.70
N ALA A 305 -3.36 6.78 -24.54
CA ALA A 305 -2.18 6.28 -23.87
C ALA A 305 -1.11 5.74 -24.86
N LYS A 306 -1.23 6.08 -26.15
CA LYS A 306 -0.32 5.67 -27.23
C LYS A 306 1.13 6.14 -27.06
N ARG A 307 1.34 7.14 -26.22
CA ARG A 307 2.67 7.70 -25.92
C ARG A 307 3.39 6.90 -24.83
N ASN A 308 2.81 5.82 -24.34
CA ASN A 308 3.45 4.87 -23.43
C ASN A 308 3.76 3.57 -24.17
N GLU A 309 4.69 2.80 -23.63
CA GLU A 309 5.06 1.51 -24.20
C GLU A 309 4.19 0.40 -23.61
N TRP A 310 3.64 -0.44 -24.49
CA TRP A 310 2.83 -1.60 -24.14
C TRP A 310 3.42 -2.80 -24.88
N ARG A 311 3.80 -3.84 -24.17
CA ARG A 311 4.31 -5.08 -24.75
C ARG A 311 4.02 -6.25 -23.84
N ASN A 312 3.79 -7.44 -24.40
CA ASN A 312 3.72 -8.68 -23.62
C ASN A 312 2.70 -8.64 -22.47
N ASN A 313 1.67 -7.80 -22.52
CA ASN A 313 0.63 -7.85 -21.50
C ASN A 313 -0.42 -8.89 -21.91
N HIS A 314 -0.99 -9.56 -20.92
CA HIS A 314 -2.20 -10.36 -21.12
C HIS A 314 -3.43 -9.46 -20.97
N TRP A 315 -4.34 -9.60 -21.92
CA TRP A 315 -5.62 -8.86 -21.98
C TRP A 315 -6.75 -9.86 -22.11
N ASP A 316 -7.67 -9.90 -21.16
CA ASP A 316 -8.77 -10.89 -21.18
C ASP A 316 -9.82 -10.63 -22.27
N ASP A 317 -9.80 -9.44 -22.89
CA ASP A 317 -10.59 -9.06 -24.06
C ASP A 317 -9.82 -9.20 -25.39
N TYR A 318 -8.61 -9.77 -25.38
CA TYR A 318 -7.92 -10.14 -26.61
C TYR A 318 -8.62 -11.28 -27.34
N THR A 319 -8.87 -11.09 -28.65
CA THR A 319 -9.63 -12.04 -29.49
C THR A 319 -8.81 -12.60 -30.66
N GLY A 320 -7.50 -12.36 -30.66
CA GLY A 320 -6.60 -12.90 -31.67
C GLY A 320 -6.26 -14.37 -31.45
N PHE A 321 -5.40 -14.90 -32.32
CA PHE A 321 -4.96 -16.29 -32.32
C PHE A 321 -3.45 -16.36 -32.21
N ASP A 322 -2.95 -17.47 -31.67
CA ASP A 322 -1.55 -17.88 -31.71
C ASP A 322 -1.49 -19.14 -32.58
N ARG A 323 -0.94 -19.00 -33.80
CA ARG A 323 -0.89 -20.11 -34.76
C ARG A 323 0.38 -20.92 -34.65
N ASP A 324 1.48 -20.34 -34.15
CA ASP A 324 2.77 -21.03 -34.05
C ASP A 324 3.03 -21.64 -32.65
N GLY A 325 2.19 -21.32 -31.68
CA GLY A 325 2.13 -21.92 -30.35
C GLY A 325 3.19 -21.37 -29.39
N ASP A 326 3.69 -20.15 -29.62
CA ASP A 326 4.72 -19.53 -28.80
C ASP A 326 4.18 -18.80 -27.55
N GLY A 327 2.84 -18.71 -27.41
CA GLY A 327 2.14 -18.06 -26.30
C GLY A 327 1.92 -16.55 -26.48
N ILE A 328 2.35 -15.98 -27.60
CA ILE A 328 2.14 -14.59 -28.03
C ILE A 328 1.07 -14.58 -29.12
N GLY A 329 0.19 -13.58 -29.10
CA GLY A 329 -0.81 -13.42 -30.15
C GLY A 329 -0.21 -12.96 -31.49
N ASP A 330 -0.59 -13.62 -32.60
CA ASP A 330 -0.17 -13.29 -33.97
C ASP A 330 -0.62 -11.88 -34.42
N SER A 331 -1.61 -11.30 -33.74
CA SER A 331 -2.13 -9.96 -33.99
C SER A 331 -1.96 -9.06 -32.76
N ALA A 332 -1.72 -7.77 -33.00
CA ALA A 332 -1.66 -6.79 -31.91
C ALA A 332 -2.99 -6.71 -31.15
N HIS A 333 -2.93 -6.48 -29.83
CA HIS A 333 -4.07 -6.01 -29.07
C HIS A 333 -4.22 -4.50 -29.26
N GLU A 334 -5.38 -4.05 -29.70
CA GLU A 334 -5.70 -2.64 -29.93
C GLU A 334 -6.96 -2.27 -29.16
N GLN A 335 -6.81 -1.34 -28.21
CA GLN A 335 -7.95 -0.80 -27.47
C GLN A 335 -8.41 0.50 -28.14
N TYR A 336 -9.71 0.63 -28.40
CA TYR A 336 -10.30 1.82 -29.01
C TYR A 336 -11.18 2.60 -28.02
N ALA A 337 -11.25 3.92 -28.20
CA ALA A 337 -12.21 4.79 -27.56
C ALA A 337 -13.25 5.25 -28.59
N TYR A 338 -14.50 4.89 -28.32
CA TYR A 338 -15.66 5.39 -29.04
C TYR A 338 -16.11 6.72 -28.42
N ALA A 339 -16.66 7.63 -29.22
CA ALA A 339 -16.94 8.99 -28.81
C ALA A 339 -18.02 9.12 -27.72
N ASP A 340 -18.89 8.12 -27.58
CA ASP A 340 -20.06 8.16 -26.69
C ASP A 340 -19.80 7.39 -25.38
N ARG A 341 -18.68 7.68 -24.69
CA ARG A 341 -18.38 7.09 -23.38
C ARG A 341 -19.23 7.71 -22.26
N ILE A 342 -20.55 7.51 -22.34
CA ILE A 342 -21.54 7.98 -21.36
C ILE A 342 -21.12 7.59 -19.94
N TRP A 343 -20.52 6.42 -19.71
CA TRP A 343 -20.09 6.00 -18.36
C TRP A 343 -18.81 6.66 -17.83
N MET A 344 -17.99 7.26 -18.71
CA MET A 344 -16.85 8.07 -18.28
C MET A 344 -17.30 9.49 -17.94
N ASP A 345 -18.18 10.06 -18.76
CA ASP A 345 -18.66 11.44 -18.59
C ASP A 345 -19.83 11.56 -17.61
N VAL A 346 -20.60 10.48 -17.44
CA VAL A 346 -21.74 10.37 -16.51
C VAL A 346 -21.43 9.23 -15.53
N PRO A 347 -20.73 9.51 -14.40
CA PRO A 347 -20.37 8.48 -13.42
C PRO A 347 -21.54 7.60 -12.94
N PRO A 348 -22.78 8.12 -12.74
CA PRO A 348 -23.93 7.28 -12.42
C PRO A 348 -24.27 6.21 -13.47
N ALA A 349 -23.94 6.43 -14.74
CA ALA A 349 -24.20 5.46 -15.81
C ALA A 349 -23.36 4.17 -15.65
N ARG A 350 -22.26 4.21 -14.87
CA ARG A 350 -21.47 3.01 -14.53
C ARG A 350 -22.29 1.94 -13.82
N PHE A 351 -23.35 2.33 -13.10
CA PHE A 351 -24.25 1.38 -12.45
C PHE A 351 -24.92 0.41 -13.45
N PHE A 352 -25.15 0.86 -14.68
CA PHE A 352 -25.80 0.05 -15.70
C PHE A 352 -24.82 -0.77 -16.54
N LYS A 353 -23.51 -0.72 -16.24
CA LYS A 353 -22.48 -1.44 -17.00
C LYS A 353 -22.67 -2.95 -16.86
N GLY A 354 -22.67 -3.67 -17.99
CA GLY A 354 -23.06 -5.09 -18.04
C GLY A 354 -24.57 -5.35 -18.07
N SER A 355 -25.42 -4.30 -18.10
CA SER A 355 -26.83 -4.47 -18.44
C SER A 355 -26.97 -4.77 -19.94
N PRO A 356 -27.97 -5.58 -20.35
CA PRO A 356 -28.20 -5.88 -21.77
C PRO A 356 -28.33 -4.63 -22.65
N MET A 357 -28.81 -3.51 -22.09
CA MET A 357 -28.98 -2.27 -22.84
C MET A 357 -27.65 -1.59 -23.16
N LEU A 358 -26.70 -1.54 -22.21
CA LEU A 358 -25.38 -0.98 -22.48
C LEU A 358 -24.55 -1.89 -23.38
N GLU A 359 -24.71 -3.22 -23.29
CA GLU A 359 -24.07 -4.15 -24.24
C GLU A 359 -24.56 -3.93 -25.69
N VAL A 360 -25.85 -3.68 -25.88
CA VAL A 360 -26.42 -3.34 -27.19
C VAL A 360 -25.86 -2.00 -27.70
N LEU A 361 -25.72 -1.00 -26.83
CA LEU A 361 -25.12 0.28 -27.18
C LEU A 361 -23.63 0.12 -27.56
N ASP A 362 -22.83 -0.61 -26.78
CA ASP A 362 -21.42 -0.91 -27.10
C ASP A 362 -21.29 -1.66 -28.43
N PHE A 363 -22.16 -2.63 -28.70
CA PHE A 363 -22.20 -3.32 -29.98
C PHE A 363 -22.53 -2.39 -31.15
N LEU A 364 -23.52 -1.49 -30.99
CA LEU A 364 -23.87 -0.52 -32.01
C LEU A 364 -22.75 0.48 -32.26
N GLU A 365 -22.06 0.95 -31.22
CA GLU A 365 -20.90 1.82 -31.32
C GLU A 365 -19.74 1.13 -32.07
N ARG A 366 -19.51 -0.17 -31.84
CA ARG A 366 -18.51 -0.93 -32.60
C ARG A 366 -18.92 -1.16 -34.06
N LEU A 367 -20.20 -1.40 -34.32
CA LEU A 367 -20.70 -1.75 -35.65
C LEU A 367 -20.83 -0.53 -36.58
N ALA A 368 -21.30 0.59 -36.06
CA ALA A 368 -21.61 1.80 -36.83
C ALA A 368 -21.30 3.07 -36.02
N PRO A 369 -20.02 3.35 -35.71
CA PRO A 369 -19.67 4.52 -34.93
C PRO A 369 -19.96 5.82 -35.72
N PHE A 370 -20.56 6.81 -35.06
CA PHE A 370 -20.87 8.12 -35.68
C PHE A 370 -19.61 8.94 -36.01
N THR A 371 -18.50 8.64 -35.33
CA THR A 371 -17.16 9.21 -35.56
C THR A 371 -16.13 8.09 -35.53
N ALA A 372 -15.04 8.22 -36.29
CA ALA A 372 -13.99 7.18 -36.26
C ALA A 372 -13.44 7.01 -34.84
N PRO A 373 -13.43 5.79 -34.29
CA PRO A 373 -12.94 5.55 -32.94
C PRO A 373 -11.44 5.86 -32.86
N GLU A 374 -11.02 6.42 -31.74
CA GLU A 374 -9.61 6.75 -31.53
C GLU A 374 -8.87 5.55 -30.92
N LEU A 375 -7.73 5.19 -31.50
CA LEU A 375 -6.84 4.18 -30.92
C LEU A 375 -6.27 4.70 -29.60
N MET A 376 -6.59 4.01 -28.49
CA MET A 376 -6.17 4.36 -27.13
C MET A 376 -4.76 3.87 -26.82
N LEU A 377 -4.48 2.61 -27.17
CA LEU A 377 -3.20 1.95 -26.99
C LEU A 377 -3.10 0.78 -27.96
N ARG A 378 -1.88 0.30 -28.14
CA ARG A 378 -1.58 -0.88 -28.93
C ARG A 378 -0.47 -1.67 -28.26
N ASP A 379 -0.72 -2.94 -27.98
CA ASP A 379 0.28 -3.91 -27.57
C ASP A 379 0.59 -4.82 -28.76
N PRO A 380 1.79 -4.74 -29.37
CA PRO A 380 2.13 -5.52 -30.56
C PRO A 380 2.28 -7.03 -30.30
N GLN A 381 2.53 -7.45 -29.05
CA GLN A 381 2.87 -8.82 -28.70
C GLN A 381 2.07 -9.25 -27.45
N PRO A 382 0.72 -9.30 -27.51
CA PRO A 382 -0.08 -9.64 -26.34
C PRO A 382 0.14 -11.10 -25.91
N LEU A 383 0.21 -11.35 -24.61
CA LEU A 383 0.32 -12.72 -24.08
C LEU A 383 -1.04 -13.42 -24.04
N LEU A 384 -1.09 -14.67 -24.48
CA LEU A 384 -2.32 -15.49 -24.35
C LEU A 384 -2.53 -16.05 -22.95
N THR A 385 -1.45 -16.29 -22.21
CA THR A 385 -1.53 -16.88 -20.87
C THR A 385 -1.93 -15.85 -19.84
N ALA A 386 -2.92 -16.20 -19.02
CA ALA A 386 -3.29 -15.44 -17.83
C ALA A 386 -2.58 -15.96 -16.57
N GLU A 387 -1.57 -16.82 -16.67
CA GLU A 387 -0.93 -17.43 -15.51
C GLU A 387 -0.16 -16.42 -14.67
N PHE A 388 -0.78 -15.94 -13.60
CA PHE A 388 -0.07 -15.19 -12.59
C PHE A 388 0.83 -16.11 -11.75
N ARG A 389 2.12 -15.78 -11.65
CA ARG A 389 3.09 -16.49 -10.80
C ARG A 389 3.61 -15.52 -9.74
N PRO A 390 3.00 -15.52 -8.54
CA PRO A 390 3.48 -14.70 -7.43
C PRO A 390 4.98 -14.98 -7.20
N GLY A 391 5.81 -13.96 -7.34
CA GLY A 391 7.26 -14.09 -7.11
C GLY A 391 8.09 -14.65 -8.26
N ALA A 392 7.65 -14.62 -9.52
CA ALA A 392 8.57 -14.86 -10.65
C ALA A 392 9.70 -13.80 -10.73
N GLY A 393 9.47 -12.61 -10.16
CA GLY A 393 10.50 -11.59 -9.92
C GLY A 393 11.45 -11.89 -8.74
N ARG A 394 11.40 -13.08 -8.11
CA ARG A 394 12.29 -13.49 -7.00
C ARG A 394 13.76 -13.70 -7.43
N SER A 395 14.10 -13.49 -8.71
CA SER A 395 15.44 -13.67 -9.24
C SER A 395 15.99 -12.40 -9.91
N ALA A 396 16.15 -11.34 -9.12
CA ALA A 396 17.31 -10.45 -9.27
C ALA A 396 18.17 -10.66 -8.02
N ALA A 397 19.21 -11.47 -8.15
CA ALA A 397 20.04 -11.95 -7.05
C ALA A 397 20.68 -10.81 -6.25
N ILE A 398 20.53 -10.86 -4.92
CA ILE A 398 21.58 -10.48 -3.97
C ILE A 398 22.12 -11.81 -3.41
N PRO A 399 23.44 -12.08 -3.38
CA PRO A 399 23.97 -13.39 -3.02
C PRO A 399 23.86 -13.64 -1.51
N GLY A 400 23.25 -14.77 -1.14
CA GLY A 400 23.38 -15.39 0.18
C GLY A 400 22.12 -15.35 1.02
N GLU A 401 21.43 -16.48 1.11
CA GLU A 401 21.23 -17.26 2.35
C GLU A 401 20.10 -18.27 2.14
N ASP A 402 20.47 -19.55 2.18
CA ASP A 402 19.55 -20.68 2.20
C ASP A 402 18.93 -20.80 3.59
N GLY A 403 17.59 -20.80 3.66
CA GLY A 403 16.85 -21.02 4.89
C GLY A 403 15.51 -21.69 4.64
N GLN A 404 15.43 -22.99 4.90
CA GLN A 404 14.23 -23.83 4.82
C GLN A 404 13.21 -23.43 5.91
N ALA A 405 11.95 -23.22 5.53
CA ALA A 405 10.82 -23.07 6.47
C ALA A 405 10.08 -24.41 6.66
N PRO A 406 9.60 -24.74 7.87
CA PRO A 406 8.86 -25.98 8.14
C PRO A 406 7.33 -25.82 8.01
N ASP A 407 6.68 -26.96 7.72
CA ASP A 407 5.25 -27.16 7.48
C ASP A 407 4.30 -26.68 8.61
N ALA A 408 3.16 -26.11 8.21
CA ALA A 408 2.01 -25.83 9.08
C ALA A 408 0.83 -26.76 8.76
N ALA A 409 0.24 -27.36 9.81
CA ALA A 409 -0.94 -28.22 9.75
C ALA A 409 -2.28 -27.42 9.74
N PRO A 410 -3.41 -28.01 9.31
CA PRO A 410 -4.58 -27.26 8.84
C PRO A 410 -5.66 -27.02 9.92
N GLY A 411 -6.38 -25.90 9.81
CA GLY A 411 -7.55 -25.58 10.64
C GLY A 411 -8.62 -24.74 9.92
N SER A 412 -9.74 -25.41 9.61
CA SER A 412 -11.14 -24.95 9.44
C SER A 412 -11.54 -23.91 8.36
N PRO A 413 -12.74 -24.07 7.73
CA PRO A 413 -13.05 -23.47 6.42
C PRO A 413 -13.53 -22.02 6.55
N ALA A 414 -12.82 -21.10 5.88
CA ALA A 414 -13.27 -19.74 5.65
C ALA A 414 -14.21 -19.68 4.44
N GLN A 415 -15.12 -18.70 4.43
CA GLN A 415 -15.89 -18.28 3.25
C GLN A 415 -14.94 -18.05 2.06
N PRO A 416 -15.39 -18.26 0.80
CA PRO A 416 -14.50 -18.21 -0.36
C PRO A 416 -13.75 -16.88 -0.38
N ASP A 417 -12.46 -16.96 -0.08
CA ASP A 417 -11.55 -15.82 -0.12
C ASP A 417 -11.46 -15.34 -1.57
N ALA A 418 -11.24 -14.06 -1.80
CA ALA A 418 -10.94 -13.49 -3.11
C ALA A 418 -9.83 -14.28 -3.83
N TYR A 419 -8.92 -14.89 -3.05
CA TYR A 419 -7.93 -15.84 -3.52
C TYR A 419 -8.51 -17.10 -4.18
N ASP A 420 -9.59 -17.69 -3.65
CA ASP A 420 -10.24 -18.88 -4.22
C ASP A 420 -10.94 -18.57 -5.55
N LEU A 421 -11.58 -17.40 -5.66
CA LEU A 421 -12.18 -16.95 -6.92
C LEU A 421 -11.11 -16.67 -7.99
N LEU A 422 -9.97 -16.10 -7.59
CA LEU A 422 -8.82 -15.89 -8.45
C LEU A 422 -8.21 -17.23 -8.91
N ARG A 423 -7.99 -18.19 -8.01
CA ARG A 423 -7.46 -19.52 -8.37
C ARG A 423 -8.34 -20.25 -9.37
N ARG A 424 -9.66 -20.23 -9.14
CA ARG A 424 -10.63 -20.81 -10.08
C ARG A 424 -10.62 -20.12 -11.43
N SER A 425 -10.53 -18.79 -11.46
CA SER A 425 -10.47 -18.06 -12.73
C SER A 425 -9.17 -18.30 -13.50
N LEU A 426 -8.07 -18.61 -12.81
CA LEU A 426 -6.76 -18.91 -13.37
C LEU A 426 -6.59 -20.39 -13.77
N GLY A 427 -7.63 -21.22 -13.65
CA GLY A 427 -7.57 -22.65 -14.01
C GLY A 427 -6.68 -23.48 -13.09
N ARG A 428 -6.47 -23.05 -11.84
CA ARG A 428 -5.64 -23.74 -10.84
C ARG A 428 -6.51 -24.29 -9.71
N ASP A 429 -7.22 -25.37 -10.01
CA ASP A 429 -7.89 -26.23 -9.01
C ASP A 429 -6.87 -27.13 -8.29
#